data_AF-A0A257QT67-F1
#
_entry.id   AF-A0A257QT67-F1
#
_cell.length_a   1.000
_cell.length_b   1.000
_cell.length_c   1.000
_cell.angle_alpha   90.00
_cell.angle_beta   90.00
_cell.angle_gamma   90.00
#
_symmetry.space_group_name_H-M   'P 1'
#
loop_
_entity.id
_entity.type
_entity.pdbx_description
1 polymer ?
#
loop_
_entity_poly.entity_id
_entity_poly.type
_entity_poly.pdbx_seq_one_letter_code
_entity_poly.pdbx_strand_id
1 'polypeptide(L)' 'MRQLPLPFDQKPDYSADNFWTYAGNTLAQNWLENPAGWTNGRLILWGEAGCGKTHLLHIWAASHHA' A
#
# COMPACT_ATOMS: atom_id res chain seq x y z
N MET A 1 4.76 -19.69 36.20
CA MET A 1 3.87 -19.35 35.07
C MET A 1 4.38 -20.04 33.83
N ARG A 2 3.49 -20.57 32.97
CA ARG A 2 3.86 -21.23 31.70
C ARG A 2 3.48 -20.30 30.54
N GLN A 3 4.43 -19.97 29.68
CA GLN A 3 4.19 -19.25 28.42
C GLN A 3 3.44 -20.17 27.45
N LEU A 4 2.37 -19.64 26.84
CA LEU A 4 1.62 -20.34 25.80
C LEU A 4 2.09 -19.87 24.43
N PRO A 5 2.18 -20.76 23.42
CA PRO A 5 2.50 -20.36 22.06
C PRO A 5 1.36 -19.51 21.49
N LEU A 6 1.71 -18.42 20.80
CA LEU A 6 0.78 -17.61 20.03
C LEU A 6 1.01 -17.94 18.54
N PRO A 7 0.16 -18.79 17.93
CA PRO A 7 0.30 -19.14 16.53
C PRO A 7 -0.05 -17.93 15.66
N PHE A 8 0.96 -17.28 15.08
CA PHE A 8 0.80 -16.17 14.16
C PHE A 8 0.90 -16.66 12.71
N ASP A 9 -0.23 -17.09 12.14
CA ASP A 9 -0.35 -17.42 10.71
C ASP A 9 -1.02 -16.28 9.90
N GLN A 10 -1.08 -15.07 10.45
CA GLN A 10 -1.71 -13.94 9.76
C GLN A 10 -0.87 -13.49 8.57
N LYS A 11 -1.49 -13.57 7.38
CA LYS A 11 -0.99 -12.94 6.17
C LYS A 11 -1.30 -11.44 6.22
N PRO A 12 -0.44 -10.58 5.64
CA PRO A 12 -0.75 -9.17 5.51
C PRO A 12 -2.01 -8.97 4.67
N ASP A 13 -2.91 -8.11 5.14
CA ASP A 13 -4.07 -7.65 4.39
C ASP A 13 -3.74 -6.28 3.76
N TYR A 14 -3.81 -6.23 2.44
CA TYR A 14 -3.52 -5.03 1.66
C TYR A 14 -4.79 -4.35 1.12
N SER A 15 -5.94 -4.56 1.77
CA SER A 15 -7.18 -3.85 1.44
C SER A 15 -7.09 -2.35 1.72
N ALA A 16 -7.91 -1.56 1.01
CA ALA A 16 -7.98 -0.11 1.21
C ALA A 16 -8.44 0.26 2.62
N ASP A 17 -9.37 -0.53 3.19
CA ASP A 17 -9.90 -0.34 4.54
C ASP A 17 -8.82 -0.51 5.64
N ASN A 18 -7.74 -1.23 5.32
CA ASN A 18 -6.61 -1.46 6.23
C ASN A 18 -5.40 -0.56 5.94
N PHE A 19 -5.57 0.49 5.12
CA PHE A 19 -4.51 1.45 4.83
C PHE A 19 -4.72 2.76 5.59
N TRP A 20 -3.68 3.17 6.33
CA TRP A 20 -3.70 4.44 7.05
C TRP A 20 -3.17 5.58 6.20
N THR A 21 -4.03 6.54 5.88
CA THR A 21 -3.67 7.76 5.15
C THR A 21 -3.18 8.86 6.10
N TYR A 22 -2.03 9.45 5.78
CA TYR A 22 -1.45 10.56 6.51
C TYR A 22 -0.59 11.43 5.59
N ALA A 23 -0.14 12.60 6.09
CA ALA A 23 0.58 13.59 5.29
C ALA A 23 1.78 13.04 4.49
N GLY A 24 2.46 12.00 5.00
CA GLY A 24 3.63 11.41 4.33
C GLY A 24 3.29 10.50 3.14
N ASN A 25 2.04 10.04 3.00
CA ASN A 25 1.63 9.14 1.92
C ASN A 25 0.49 9.70 1.04
N THR A 26 -0.12 10.83 1.40
CA THR A 26 -1.18 11.47 0.61
C THR A 26 -0.74 11.79 -0.83
N LEU A 27 0.48 12.29 -1.02
CA LEU A 27 0.98 12.60 -2.36
C LEU A 27 1.07 11.34 -3.25
N ALA A 28 1.50 10.21 -2.70
CA ALA A 28 1.58 8.95 -3.43
C ALA A 28 0.19 8.44 -3.83
N GLN A 29 -0.81 8.58 -2.95
CA GLN A 29 -2.20 8.23 -3.24
C GLN A 29 -2.78 9.07 -4.37
N ASN A 30 -2.63 10.40 -4.30
CA ASN A 30 -3.12 11.31 -5.34
C ASN A 30 -2.54 10.97 -6.74
N TRP A 31 -1.27 10.57 -6.80
CA TRP A 31 -0.66 10.13 -8.06
C TRP A 31 -1.22 8.79 -8.56
N LEU A 32 -1.53 7.85 -7.66
CA LEU A 32 -2.13 6.56 -8.02
C LEU A 32 -3.59 6.68 -8.47
N GLU A 33 -4.33 7.66 -7.94
CA GLU A 33 -5.70 7.97 -8.35
C GLU A 33 -5.78 8.63 -9.73
N ASN A 34 -4.67 9.17 -10.25
CA ASN A 34 -4.61 9.81 -11.56
C ASN A 34 -3.55 9.22 -12.50
N PRO A 35 -3.76 8.01 -13.05
CA PRO A 35 -2.84 7.40 -14.01
C PRO A 35 -2.63 8.20 -15.30
N ALA A 36 -3.62 9.01 -15.71
CA ALA A 36 -3.52 9.84 -16.91
C ALA A 36 -2.43 10.93 -16.80
N GLY A 37 -2.05 11.30 -15.58
CA GLY A 37 -0.98 12.27 -15.33
C GLY A 37 0.43 11.69 -15.42
N TRP A 38 0.58 10.37 -15.58
CA TRP A 38 1.89 9.73 -15.50
C TRP A 38 2.75 10.02 -16.74
N THR A 39 3.97 10.52 -16.53
CA THR A 39 4.94 10.75 -17.60
C THR A 39 5.27 9.44 -18.30
N ASN A 40 5.02 9.37 -19.62
CA ASN A 40 5.18 8.15 -20.43
C ASN A 40 4.39 6.94 -19.89
N GLY A 41 3.29 7.17 -19.16
CA GLY A 41 2.48 6.11 -18.56
C GLY A 41 3.20 5.37 -17.43
N ARG A 42 4.17 5.99 -16.75
CA ARG A 42 4.97 5.38 -15.68
C ARG A 42 5.00 6.26 -14.44
N LEU A 43 4.88 5.62 -13.29
CA LEU A 43 5.02 6.25 -11.97
C LEU A 43 6.09 5.49 -11.17
N ILE A 44 6.93 6.23 -10.44
CA ILE A 44 7.88 5.65 -9.48
C ILE A 44 7.42 6.05 -8.08
N LEU A 45 7.18 5.04 -7.24
CA LEU A 45 6.98 5.23 -5.80
C LEU A 45 8.29 4.92 -5.06
N TRP A 46 8.79 5.88 -4.28
CA TRP A 46 10.04 5.77 -3.55
C TRP A 46 9.86 6.17 -2.08
N GLY A 47 10.68 5.59 -1.21
CA GLY A 47 10.71 5.83 0.23
C GLY A 47 11.31 4.65 0.99
N GLU A 48 11.57 4.83 2.28
CA GLU A 48 12.19 3.83 3.18
C GLU A 48 11.43 2.49 3.26
N ALA A 49 12.03 1.47 3.87
CA ALA A 49 11.29 0.23 4.15
C ALA A 49 10.08 0.51 5.07
N GLY A 50 8.95 -0.16 4.83
CA GLY A 50 7.76 -0.05 5.70
C GLY A 50 6.85 1.16 5.49
N CYS A 51 7.13 2.08 4.57
CA CYS A 51 6.28 3.26 4.32
C CYS A 51 5.02 3.00 3.44
N GLY A 52 4.62 1.74 3.24
CA GLY A 52 3.34 1.41 2.59
C GLY A 52 3.33 1.29 1.06
N LYS A 53 4.48 1.35 0.38
CA LYS A 53 4.57 1.22 -1.09
C LYS A 53 3.88 -0.03 -1.64
N THR A 54 4.16 -1.20 -1.06
CA THR A 54 3.55 -2.48 -1.47
C THR A 54 2.04 -2.47 -1.27
N HIS A 55 1.57 -1.94 -0.14
CA HIS A 55 0.14 -1.85 0.17
C HIS A 55 -0.59 -0.94 -0.83
N LEU A 56 -0.04 0.25 -1.10
CA LEU A 56 -0.58 1.18 -2.09
C LEU A 56 -0.69 0.57 -3.49
N LEU A 57 0.32 -0.18 -3.93
CA LEU A 57 0.28 -0.84 -5.24
C LEU A 57 -0.74 -1.99 -5.30
N HIS A 58 -0.95 -2.72 -4.19
CA HIS A 58 -2.02 -3.72 -4.12
C HIS A 58 -3.41 -3.09 -4.21
N ILE A 59 -3.65 -1.97 -3.52
CA ILE A 59 -4.91 -1.22 -3.62
C ILE A 59 -5.14 -0.76 -5.06
N TRP A 60 -4.11 -0.17 -5.68
CA TRP A 60 -4.19 0.30 -7.07
C TRP A 60 -4.50 -0.85 -8.04
N ALA A 61 -3.81 -1.99 -7.91
CA ALA A 61 -4.03 -3.14 -8.78
C ALA A 61 -5.46 -3.69 -8.64
N ALA A 62 -5.96 -3.78 -7.40
CA ALA A 62 -7.32 -4.22 -7.12
C ALA A 62 -8.37 -3.28 -7.73
N SER A 63 -8.15 -1.96 -7.70
CA SER A 63 -9.09 -0.98 -8.26
C SER A 63 -9.04 -0.86 -9.79
N HIS A 64 -7.94 -1.26 -10.43
CA HIS A 64 -7.75 -1.18 -11.88
C HIS A 64 -7.84 -2.54 -12.59
N HIS A 65 -8.16 -3.62 -11.86
CA HIS A 65 -8.16 -4.99 -12.38
C HIS A 65 -6.86 -5.37 -13.09
N ALA A 66 -5.73 -4.87 -12.57
CA ALA A 66 -4.39 -5.11 -13.12
C ALA A 66 -3.85 -6.49 -12.75
#